data_AF-A0A3R7XJL8-F1
#
_entry.id   AF-A0A3R7XJL8-F1
#
_cell.length_a   1.000
_cell.length_b   1.000
_cell.length_c   1.000
_cell.angle_alpha   90.00
_cell.angle_beta   90.00
_cell.angle_gamma   90.00
#
_symmetry.space_group_name_H-M   'P 1'
#
loop_
_entity.id
_entity.type
_entity.pdbx_description
1 polymer ?
#
loop_
_entity_poly.entity_id
_entity_poly.type
_entity_poly.pdbx_seq_one_letter_code
_entity_poly.pdbx_strand_id
1 'polypeptide(L)'
;MSVQAQNQNAWGKVLNQPNCVANAPQNEEMIVKQPEGKLYKNLYSYAEGFYSMWGLVFDGKKDGIARDMVIADDGTFYIQNPMTFFPTNSWIKGRRTVGDTIAVELPQLIYVNENEVKYYATRMNFEVVDGNNQYVKDPKSQTIKFVWRNDSLIKTEDNVLIGMTNPDGSWNGIGDLVSSSTVCHYTNMAPSSTEAAKKYIFSFNNGGKEIFERMSEVVFEGNYVYVNNIDSDVPNAWVRGDINGDKIVFNNTQFMGLFATKHAYKWVMPADVSYNSQEGTTDYKSLPSVSFNYNRDNQSFTCPEHGFMANYGYRLIDMEMQVMMKPAFRPWTEKVGKPKNPVISVLQEIDGDTKRFVFVLDRYNVNGSFMNTKNVYYNIYLDDKKYTFTPSIYPWLNADMTDIPIDFADKTRYDFENHGNAHAVMIYEKAGRIGVQAFYQDGNNRLVTDIVYNDGTVVSNINGVSEVAIGKPVYTDLSGRRVANPSKGVYIKSVRMADGNIKSVKVLVP
;
A
#
# COMPACT_ATOMS: atom_id res chain seq x y z
N MET A 1 23.82 -10.55 -9.31
CA MET A 1 23.67 -10.17 -10.74
C MET A 1 22.99 -8.80 -10.76
N SER A 2 23.52 -7.83 -11.52
CA SER A 2 22.87 -6.53 -11.68
C SER A 2 21.69 -6.65 -12.65
N VAL A 3 20.49 -6.32 -12.17
CA VAL A 3 19.24 -6.21 -12.92
C VAL A 3 19.11 -4.79 -13.49
N GLN A 4 18.56 -4.65 -14.70
CA GLN A 4 18.28 -3.37 -15.37
C GLN A 4 16.78 -3.05 -15.35
N ALA A 5 16.45 -1.75 -15.51
CA ALA A 5 15.08 -1.29 -15.74
C ALA A 5 14.50 -1.89 -17.02
N GLN A 6 13.18 -2.11 -17.04
CA GLN A 6 12.49 -2.63 -18.21
C GLN A 6 12.39 -1.55 -19.32
N ASN A 7 12.77 -1.91 -20.55
CA ASN A 7 12.39 -1.15 -21.76
C ASN A 7 10.99 -1.56 -22.23
N GLN A 8 10.15 -0.60 -22.58
CA GLN A 8 8.78 -0.80 -23.09
C GLN A 8 8.63 -0.11 -24.45
N ASN A 9 7.91 -0.74 -25.37
CA ASN A 9 7.57 -0.16 -26.67
C ASN A 9 6.08 0.16 -26.72
N ALA A 10 5.75 1.36 -27.20
CA ALA A 10 4.38 1.71 -27.51
C ALA A 10 3.97 1.03 -28.84
N TRP A 11 2.89 0.25 -28.82
CA TRP A 11 2.32 -0.39 -30.01
C TRP A 11 1.29 0.48 -30.74
N GLY A 12 0.93 1.63 -30.17
CA GLY A 12 -0.08 2.56 -30.71
C GLY A 12 -1.42 2.47 -29.98
N LYS A 13 -2.47 3.03 -30.58
CA LYS A 13 -3.83 3.05 -30.01
C LYS A 13 -4.56 1.72 -30.25
N VAL A 14 -5.45 1.35 -29.32
CA VAL A 14 -6.43 0.27 -29.55
C VAL A 14 -7.39 0.72 -30.65
N LEU A 15 -7.38 0.03 -31.79
CA LEU A 15 -8.39 0.22 -32.83
C LEU A 15 -9.53 -0.75 -32.56
N ASN A 16 -10.69 -0.22 -32.18
CA ASN A 16 -11.92 -1.01 -32.09
C ASN A 16 -12.29 -1.47 -33.50
N GLN A 17 -11.97 -2.71 -33.84
CA GLN A 17 -12.48 -3.35 -35.05
C GLN A 17 -13.46 -4.48 -34.68
N PRO A 18 -14.63 -4.54 -35.34
CA PRO A 18 -15.56 -5.64 -35.16
C PRO A 18 -14.92 -6.93 -35.69
N ASN A 19 -14.83 -7.96 -34.85
CA ASN A 19 -14.31 -9.26 -35.28
C ASN A 19 -15.33 -10.01 -36.13
N CYS A 20 -14.86 -10.71 -37.17
CA CYS A 20 -15.69 -11.45 -38.13
C CYS A 20 -16.13 -12.84 -37.64
N VAL A 21 -16.14 -13.09 -36.33
CA VAL A 21 -16.38 -14.44 -35.77
C VAL A 21 -17.35 -14.38 -34.58
N ALA A 22 -18.14 -15.44 -34.42
CA ALA A 22 -19.26 -15.55 -33.47
C ALA A 22 -18.95 -15.04 -32.04
N ASN A 23 -19.95 -14.33 -31.49
CA ASN A 23 -19.97 -13.75 -30.14
C ASN A 23 -19.69 -14.78 -29.04
N ALA A 24 -19.18 -14.31 -27.90
CA ALA A 24 -19.07 -15.13 -26.69
C ALA A 24 -20.46 -15.65 -26.22
N PRO A 25 -20.54 -16.80 -25.54
CA PRO A 25 -21.80 -17.32 -25.00
C PRO A 25 -22.45 -16.31 -24.05
N GLN A 26 -23.73 -15.96 -24.26
CA GLN A 26 -24.40 -14.91 -23.49
C GLN A 26 -24.70 -15.27 -22.03
N ASN A 27 -24.64 -16.56 -21.67
CA ASN A 27 -25.07 -17.11 -20.37
C ASN A 27 -23.90 -17.62 -19.48
N GLU A 28 -22.67 -17.15 -19.69
CA GLU A 28 -21.57 -17.51 -18.80
C GLU A 28 -21.59 -16.72 -17.49
N GLU A 29 -21.54 -17.42 -16.37
CA GLU A 29 -21.39 -16.83 -15.04
C GLU A 29 -19.92 -16.57 -14.73
N MET A 30 -19.63 -15.37 -14.22
CA MET A 30 -18.29 -15.02 -13.72
C MET A 30 -18.04 -15.74 -12.40
N ILE A 31 -16.93 -16.46 -12.30
CA ILE A 31 -16.54 -17.15 -11.06
C ILE A 31 -15.71 -16.17 -10.23
N VAL A 32 -16.26 -15.67 -9.12
CA VAL A 32 -15.57 -14.74 -8.19
C VAL A 32 -15.39 -15.32 -6.79
N LYS A 33 -16.21 -16.29 -6.41
CA LYS A 33 -16.04 -17.03 -5.16
C LYS A 33 -14.94 -18.06 -5.35
N GLN A 34 -14.05 -18.19 -4.37
CA GLN A 34 -13.02 -19.23 -4.37
C GLN A 34 -13.70 -20.61 -4.51
N PRO A 35 -13.35 -21.40 -5.53
CA PRO A 35 -13.87 -22.75 -5.70
C PRO A 35 -13.43 -23.69 -4.57
N GLU A 36 -14.22 -24.72 -4.30
CA GLU A 36 -13.87 -25.79 -3.36
C GLU A 36 -12.77 -26.69 -3.93
N GLY A 37 -11.87 -27.17 -3.07
CA GLY A 37 -10.78 -28.08 -3.46
C GLY A 37 -9.45 -27.74 -2.79
N LYS A 38 -8.38 -28.35 -3.31
CA LYS A 38 -7.01 -28.07 -2.85
C LYS A 38 -6.53 -26.71 -3.37
N LEU A 39 -6.42 -25.74 -2.46
CA LEU A 39 -5.90 -24.41 -2.74
C LEU A 39 -4.36 -24.40 -2.78
N TYR A 40 -3.81 -23.84 -3.85
CA TYR A 40 -2.42 -23.41 -3.98
C TYR A 40 -2.42 -21.89 -3.95
N LYS A 41 -2.06 -21.33 -2.79
CA LYS A 41 -2.19 -19.90 -2.50
C LYS A 41 -0.92 -19.13 -2.86
N ASN A 42 -1.09 -17.91 -3.36
CA ASN A 42 -0.03 -16.95 -3.63
C ASN A 42 1.11 -17.52 -4.47
N LEU A 43 0.81 -18.23 -5.56
CA LEU A 43 1.84 -18.66 -6.50
C LEU A 43 2.61 -17.45 -7.03
N TYR A 44 3.94 -17.53 -7.03
CA TYR A 44 4.83 -16.52 -7.59
C TYR A 44 4.75 -16.57 -9.11
N SER A 45 4.26 -15.51 -9.73
CA SER A 45 4.02 -15.48 -11.18
C SER A 45 5.03 -14.62 -11.94
N TYR A 46 5.27 -15.03 -13.18
CA TYR A 46 5.97 -14.26 -14.19
C TYR A 46 5.16 -14.26 -15.48
N ALA A 47 5.08 -13.10 -16.11
CA ALA A 47 4.43 -12.96 -17.40
C ALA A 47 5.17 -11.99 -18.31
N GLU A 48 5.04 -12.25 -19.62
CA GLU A 48 5.33 -11.30 -20.69
C GLU A 48 4.05 -11.11 -21.48
N GLY A 49 3.73 -9.88 -21.86
CA GLY A 49 2.44 -9.61 -22.47
C GLY A 49 2.21 -8.12 -22.67
N PHE A 50 0.96 -7.73 -22.55
CA PHE A 50 0.51 -6.39 -22.90
C PHE A 50 -0.41 -5.82 -21.83
N TYR A 51 -0.34 -4.50 -21.70
CA TYR A 51 -1.29 -3.72 -20.92
C TYR A 51 -1.64 -2.44 -21.65
N SER A 52 -2.80 -1.88 -21.29
CA SER A 52 -3.29 -0.63 -21.85
C SER A 52 -3.21 0.48 -20.80
N MET A 53 -2.62 1.62 -21.15
CA MET A 53 -2.52 2.79 -20.29
C MET A 53 -2.63 4.06 -21.15
N TRP A 54 -3.39 5.05 -20.68
CA TRP A 54 -3.62 6.32 -21.40
C TRP A 54 -4.11 6.15 -22.86
N GLY A 55 -4.85 5.07 -23.13
CA GLY A 55 -5.36 4.74 -24.47
C GLY A 55 -4.31 4.16 -25.44
N LEU A 56 -3.12 3.81 -24.95
CA LEU A 56 -2.04 3.17 -25.71
C LEU A 56 -1.79 1.75 -25.18
N VAL A 57 -1.35 0.87 -26.08
CA VAL A 57 -0.91 -0.48 -25.74
C VAL A 57 0.61 -0.50 -25.59
N PHE A 58 1.07 -1.13 -24.51
CA PHE A 58 2.49 -1.33 -24.23
C PHE A 58 2.78 -2.82 -24.06
N ASP A 59 3.92 -3.27 -24.60
CA ASP A 59 4.48 -4.56 -24.20
C ASP A 59 5.16 -4.44 -22.83
N GLY A 60 5.08 -5.52 -22.06
CA GLY A 60 5.40 -5.51 -20.66
C GLY A 60 5.93 -6.85 -20.17
N LYS A 61 6.59 -6.81 -19.01
CA LYS A 61 6.96 -7.98 -18.23
C LYS A 61 6.52 -7.73 -16.80
N LYS A 62 6.00 -8.75 -16.14
CA LYS A 62 5.61 -8.70 -14.73
C LYS A 62 6.26 -9.86 -14.00
N ASP A 63 6.86 -9.55 -12.85
CA ASP A 63 7.53 -10.52 -12.00
C ASP A 63 7.03 -10.39 -10.56
N GLY A 64 6.75 -11.52 -9.92
CA GLY A 64 6.35 -11.58 -8.53
C GLY A 64 4.89 -11.25 -8.24
N ILE A 65 4.01 -11.20 -9.25
CA ILE A 65 2.57 -11.11 -9.00
C ILE A 65 2.07 -12.44 -8.41
N ALA A 66 1.29 -12.36 -7.34
CA ALA A 66 0.69 -13.49 -6.67
C ALA A 66 -0.64 -13.85 -7.31
N ARG A 67 -0.87 -15.14 -7.53
CA ARG A 67 -2.18 -15.67 -7.94
C ARG A 67 -2.50 -16.95 -7.20
N ASP A 68 -3.78 -17.27 -7.07
CA ASP A 68 -4.22 -18.53 -6.51
C ASP A 68 -4.61 -19.54 -7.61
N MET A 69 -4.54 -20.82 -7.26
CA MET A 69 -5.05 -21.92 -8.07
C MET A 69 -5.78 -22.92 -7.18
N VAL A 70 -6.91 -23.46 -7.63
CA VAL A 70 -7.63 -24.54 -6.94
C VAL A 70 -7.69 -25.75 -7.84
N ILE A 71 -7.43 -26.94 -7.26
CA ILE A 71 -7.73 -28.22 -7.90
C ILE A 71 -8.91 -28.83 -7.14
N ALA A 72 -10.08 -28.86 -7.79
CA ALA A 72 -11.29 -29.44 -7.22
C ALA A 72 -11.25 -30.97 -7.21
N ASP A 73 -12.10 -31.59 -6.40
CA ASP A 73 -12.19 -33.05 -6.24
C ASP A 73 -12.60 -33.76 -7.55
N ASP A 74 -13.33 -33.07 -8.43
CA ASP A 74 -13.70 -33.57 -9.77
C ASP A 74 -12.57 -33.44 -10.81
N GLY A 75 -11.38 -32.97 -10.39
CA GLY A 75 -10.23 -32.75 -11.25
C GLY A 75 -10.28 -31.45 -12.07
N THR A 76 -11.25 -30.55 -11.81
CA THR A 76 -11.27 -29.21 -12.42
C THR A 76 -10.15 -28.35 -11.84
N PHE A 77 -9.40 -27.70 -12.72
CA PHE A 77 -8.42 -26.69 -12.35
C PHE A 77 -9.08 -25.32 -12.45
N TYR A 78 -9.02 -24.55 -11.38
CA TYR A 78 -9.42 -23.15 -11.37
C TYR A 78 -8.18 -22.28 -11.20
N ILE A 79 -7.99 -21.33 -12.10
CA ILE A 79 -6.84 -20.44 -12.13
C ILE A 79 -7.36 -19.02 -11.90
N GLN A 80 -6.93 -18.38 -10.82
CA GLN A 80 -7.32 -17.01 -10.51
C GLN A 80 -6.53 -16.02 -11.37
N ASN A 81 -7.14 -14.86 -11.66
CA ASN A 81 -6.51 -13.73 -12.35
C ASN A 81 -5.86 -14.21 -13.65
N PRO A 82 -6.66 -14.59 -14.67
CA PRO A 82 -6.18 -15.26 -15.88
C PRO A 82 -5.07 -14.51 -16.62
N MET A 83 -4.97 -13.19 -16.42
CA MET A 83 -3.92 -12.31 -16.92
C MET A 83 -3.20 -11.64 -15.77
N THR A 84 -1.88 -11.58 -15.85
CA THR A 84 -1.00 -11.02 -14.82
C THR A 84 -1.00 -9.49 -14.84
N PHE A 85 -1.16 -8.90 -16.02
CA PHE A 85 -1.19 -7.43 -16.19
C PHE A 85 -2.49 -6.76 -15.72
N PHE A 86 -3.55 -7.54 -15.48
CA PHE A 86 -4.83 -7.03 -15.01
C PHE A 86 -5.53 -8.08 -14.12
N PRO A 87 -5.20 -8.11 -12.82
CA PRO A 87 -5.87 -9.00 -11.88
C PRO A 87 -7.36 -8.69 -11.79
N THR A 88 -8.20 -9.63 -12.23
CA THR A 88 -9.67 -9.46 -12.30
C THR A 88 -10.42 -9.95 -11.06
N ASN A 89 -9.71 -10.56 -10.11
CA ASN A 89 -10.26 -11.28 -8.95
C ASN A 89 -11.32 -12.34 -9.31
N SER A 90 -11.19 -12.91 -10.51
CA SER A 90 -12.04 -13.98 -11.02
C SER A 90 -11.23 -15.22 -11.38
N TRP A 91 -11.93 -16.32 -11.63
CA TRP A 91 -11.36 -17.62 -11.92
C TRP A 91 -11.77 -18.08 -13.32
N ILE A 92 -10.80 -18.63 -14.06
CA ILE A 92 -11.07 -19.45 -15.25
C ILE A 92 -10.94 -20.92 -14.87
N LYS A 93 -11.69 -21.80 -15.53
CA LYS A 93 -11.65 -23.24 -15.31
C LYS A 93 -11.08 -24.01 -16.50
N GLY A 94 -10.34 -25.07 -16.21
CA GLY A 94 -9.83 -26.02 -17.18
C GLY A 94 -9.87 -27.44 -16.63
N ARG A 95 -9.60 -28.42 -17.50
CA ARG A 95 -9.53 -29.83 -17.12
C ARG A 95 -8.21 -30.44 -17.54
N ARG A 96 -7.71 -31.37 -16.73
CA ARG A 96 -6.55 -32.17 -17.11
C ARG A 96 -6.91 -33.04 -18.31
N THR A 97 -5.97 -33.14 -19.25
CA THR A 97 -6.08 -33.93 -20.48
C THR A 97 -5.05 -35.06 -20.43
N VAL A 98 -4.07 -35.08 -21.33
CA VAL A 98 -3.02 -36.10 -21.36
C VAL A 98 -1.86 -35.66 -20.46
N GLY A 99 -1.46 -36.54 -19.55
CA GLY A 99 -0.38 -36.28 -18.60
C GLY A 99 -0.67 -35.05 -17.73
N ASP A 100 0.27 -34.10 -17.70
CA ASP A 100 0.19 -32.90 -16.87
C ASP A 100 -0.54 -31.73 -17.55
N THR A 101 -0.98 -31.90 -18.80
CA THR A 101 -1.57 -30.82 -19.59
C THR A 101 -2.99 -30.52 -19.13
N ILE A 102 -3.26 -29.25 -18.87
CA ILE A 102 -4.57 -28.69 -18.57
C ILE A 102 -5.05 -27.95 -19.82
N ALA A 103 -6.25 -28.29 -20.29
CA ALA A 103 -6.94 -27.56 -21.34
C ALA A 103 -7.96 -26.61 -20.72
N VAL A 104 -7.88 -25.33 -21.08
CA VAL A 104 -8.83 -24.27 -20.73
C VAL A 104 -9.56 -23.89 -22.01
N GLU A 105 -10.87 -24.16 -22.06
CA GLU A 105 -11.71 -23.72 -23.17
C GLU A 105 -12.13 -22.26 -22.95
N LEU A 106 -11.88 -21.41 -23.94
CA LEU A 106 -12.22 -19.99 -23.95
C LEU A 106 -13.29 -19.70 -25.02
N PRO A 107 -13.98 -18.54 -25.02
CA PRO A 107 -13.91 -17.47 -24.03
C PRO A 107 -14.47 -17.88 -22.66
N GLN A 108 -14.01 -17.24 -21.58
CA GLN A 108 -14.64 -17.31 -20.25
C GLN A 108 -14.81 -15.90 -19.68
N LEU A 109 -15.96 -15.59 -19.07
CA LEU A 109 -16.24 -14.28 -18.45
C LEU A 109 -15.35 -14.04 -17.23
N ILE A 110 -14.59 -12.93 -17.24
CA ILE A 110 -13.57 -12.66 -16.21
C ILE A 110 -13.76 -11.30 -15.52
N TYR A 111 -14.44 -10.35 -16.14
CA TYR A 111 -14.60 -9.02 -15.55
C TYR A 111 -15.88 -8.35 -16.06
N VAL A 112 -16.52 -7.58 -15.18
CA VAL A 112 -17.67 -6.73 -15.52
C VAL A 112 -17.35 -5.36 -14.95
N ASN A 113 -17.29 -4.34 -15.81
CA ASN A 113 -16.99 -2.98 -15.35
C ASN A 113 -18.24 -2.28 -14.76
N GLU A 114 -18.06 -1.07 -14.24
CA GLU A 114 -19.12 -0.27 -13.62
C GLU A 114 -20.29 0.07 -14.57
N ASN A 115 -20.06 0.04 -15.89
CA ASN A 115 -21.07 0.26 -16.93
C ASN A 115 -21.70 -1.07 -17.41
N GLU A 116 -21.56 -2.14 -16.64
CA GLU A 116 -22.06 -3.50 -16.94
C GLU A 116 -21.48 -4.14 -18.22
N VAL A 117 -20.37 -3.61 -18.75
CA VAL A 117 -19.69 -4.20 -19.90
C VAL A 117 -18.93 -5.44 -19.46
N LYS A 118 -19.26 -6.57 -20.11
CA LYS A 118 -18.65 -7.88 -19.88
C LYS A 118 -17.34 -8.03 -20.65
N TYR A 119 -16.32 -8.57 -19.99
CA TYR A 119 -15.00 -8.86 -20.57
C TYR A 119 -14.61 -10.33 -20.35
N TYR A 120 -14.01 -10.93 -21.37
CA TYR A 120 -13.70 -12.35 -21.44
C TYR A 120 -12.21 -12.58 -21.60
N ALA A 121 -11.69 -13.66 -21.00
CA ALA A 121 -10.40 -14.22 -21.41
C ALA A 121 -10.60 -14.97 -22.72
N THR A 122 -9.80 -14.65 -23.74
CA THR A 122 -9.94 -15.18 -25.10
C THR A 122 -8.58 -15.63 -25.65
N ARG A 123 -8.55 -16.70 -26.45
CA ARG A 123 -7.34 -17.13 -27.18
C ARG A 123 -7.18 -16.29 -28.45
N MET A 124 -6.04 -15.61 -28.60
CA MET A 124 -5.82 -14.65 -29.68
C MET A 124 -4.49 -14.86 -30.41
N ASN A 125 -4.47 -14.61 -31.71
CA ASN A 125 -3.27 -14.60 -32.54
C ASN A 125 -2.89 -13.18 -32.93
N PHE A 126 -1.58 -12.98 -33.12
CA PHE A 126 -1.06 -11.73 -33.67
C PHE A 126 -1.44 -11.61 -35.15
N GLU A 127 -1.95 -10.43 -35.52
CA GLU A 127 -2.22 -10.05 -36.90
C GLU A 127 -1.88 -8.57 -37.13
N VAL A 128 -1.60 -8.22 -38.39
CA VAL A 128 -1.47 -6.81 -38.81
C VAL A 128 -2.75 -6.43 -39.54
N VAL A 129 -3.54 -5.55 -38.94
CA VAL A 129 -4.84 -5.09 -39.47
C VAL A 129 -4.73 -3.61 -39.82
N ASP A 130 -4.97 -3.27 -41.09
CA ASP A 130 -4.83 -1.92 -41.63
C ASP A 130 -3.47 -1.26 -41.30
N GLY A 131 -2.39 -2.07 -41.35
CA GLY A 131 -1.03 -1.62 -41.03
C GLY A 131 -0.72 -1.48 -39.53
N ASN A 132 -1.65 -1.85 -38.65
CA ASN A 132 -1.47 -1.80 -37.20
C ASN A 132 -1.33 -3.20 -36.61
N ASN A 133 -0.37 -3.36 -35.71
CA ASN A 133 -0.18 -4.57 -34.93
C ASN A 133 -1.37 -4.78 -33.97
N GLN A 134 -2.01 -5.95 -34.03
CA GLN A 134 -3.18 -6.29 -33.22
C GLN A 134 -3.16 -7.75 -32.80
N TYR A 135 -4.00 -8.08 -31.82
CA TYR A 135 -4.40 -9.45 -31.54
C TYR A 135 -5.87 -9.64 -31.88
N VAL A 136 -6.17 -10.70 -32.64
CA VAL A 136 -7.53 -11.07 -33.01
C VAL A 136 -7.86 -12.47 -32.49
N LYS A 137 -9.15 -12.74 -32.27
CA LYS A 137 -9.62 -14.04 -31.79
C LYS A 137 -9.14 -15.15 -32.72
N ASP A 138 -8.51 -16.19 -32.17
CA ASP A 138 -8.03 -17.30 -32.99
C ASP A 138 -9.21 -18.07 -33.63
N PRO A 139 -9.31 -18.13 -34.97
CA PRO A 139 -10.43 -18.76 -35.65
C PRO A 139 -10.35 -20.30 -35.69
N LYS A 140 -9.19 -20.89 -35.39
CA LYS A 140 -8.93 -22.34 -35.45
C LYS A 140 -9.19 -23.04 -34.13
N SER A 141 -8.88 -22.41 -33.00
CA SER A 141 -9.10 -22.99 -31.68
C SER A 141 -9.22 -21.93 -30.61
N GLN A 142 -10.05 -22.19 -29.61
CA GLN A 142 -10.16 -21.38 -28.39
C GLN A 142 -9.65 -22.11 -27.15
N THR A 143 -8.88 -23.17 -27.32
CA THR A 143 -8.28 -23.90 -26.19
C THR A 143 -6.90 -23.35 -25.88
N ILE A 144 -6.70 -22.78 -24.68
CA ILE A 144 -5.36 -22.49 -24.16
C ILE A 144 -4.90 -23.68 -23.31
N LYS A 145 -3.62 -24.02 -23.43
CA LYS A 145 -3.02 -25.12 -22.67
C LYS A 145 -2.02 -24.62 -21.64
N PHE A 146 -2.11 -25.24 -20.46
CA PHE A 146 -1.13 -25.12 -19.40
C PHE A 146 -0.58 -26.52 -19.07
N VAL A 147 0.52 -26.56 -18.35
CA VAL A 147 1.05 -27.76 -17.72
C VAL A 147 1.15 -27.48 -16.23
N TRP A 148 0.63 -28.40 -15.41
CA TRP A 148 0.84 -28.41 -13.97
C TRP A 148 1.80 -29.54 -13.59
N ARG A 149 3.08 -29.19 -13.41
CA ARG A 149 4.15 -30.13 -13.06
C ARG A 149 4.77 -29.73 -11.74
N ASN A 150 4.80 -30.69 -10.81
CA ASN A 150 5.32 -30.53 -9.45
C ASN A 150 4.61 -29.40 -8.70
N ASP A 151 5.14 -28.19 -8.81
CA ASP A 151 4.74 -26.98 -8.11
C ASP A 151 4.47 -25.79 -9.05
N SER A 152 4.45 -26.04 -10.36
CA SER A 152 4.47 -24.97 -11.37
C SER A 152 3.37 -25.14 -12.42
N LEU A 153 2.60 -24.07 -12.63
CA LEU A 153 1.63 -23.87 -13.70
C LEU A 153 2.32 -23.08 -14.82
N ILE A 154 2.43 -23.65 -16.01
CA ILE A 154 3.18 -23.05 -17.12
C ILE A 154 2.31 -23.06 -18.37
N LYS A 155 2.09 -21.90 -19.00
CA LYS A 155 1.42 -21.81 -20.30
C LYS A 155 2.31 -22.43 -21.38
N THR A 156 1.75 -23.30 -22.23
CA THR A 156 2.58 -24.15 -23.12
C THR A 156 2.97 -23.49 -24.43
N GLU A 157 2.22 -22.50 -24.88
CA GLU A 157 2.47 -21.74 -26.12
C GLU A 157 2.93 -20.33 -25.72
N ASP A 158 3.96 -19.80 -26.37
CA ASP A 158 4.51 -18.45 -26.12
C ASP A 158 4.21 -17.45 -27.25
N ASN A 159 3.49 -17.88 -28.29
CA ASN A 159 3.13 -17.08 -29.47
C ASN A 159 1.63 -16.79 -29.57
N VAL A 160 0.83 -17.30 -28.64
CA VAL A 160 -0.64 -17.13 -28.59
C VAL A 160 -0.98 -16.34 -27.34
N LEU A 161 -1.81 -15.31 -27.45
CA LEU A 161 -2.20 -14.48 -26.31
C LEU A 161 -3.41 -15.07 -25.59
N ILE A 162 -3.41 -15.08 -24.25
CA ILE A 162 -4.66 -15.04 -23.48
C ILE A 162 -5.02 -13.57 -23.24
N GLY A 163 -5.88 -13.03 -24.11
CA GLY A 163 -6.21 -11.61 -24.17
C GLY A 163 -7.58 -11.28 -23.58
N MET A 164 -7.75 -10.05 -23.10
CA MET A 164 -9.05 -9.56 -22.63
C MET A 164 -9.83 -8.93 -23.78
N THR A 165 -11.04 -9.45 -24.01
CA THR A 165 -11.92 -8.98 -25.09
C THR A 165 -13.27 -8.52 -24.57
N ASN A 166 -13.88 -7.55 -25.24
CA ASN A 166 -15.29 -7.20 -25.05
C ASN A 166 -16.23 -8.29 -25.64
N PRO A 167 -17.56 -8.16 -25.56
CA PRO A 167 -18.50 -9.16 -26.09
C PRO A 167 -18.41 -9.38 -27.61
N ASP A 168 -17.97 -8.35 -28.35
CA ASP A 168 -17.76 -8.39 -29.80
C ASP A 168 -16.43 -9.09 -30.17
N GLY A 169 -15.63 -9.49 -29.18
CA GLY A 169 -14.34 -10.15 -29.36
C GLY A 169 -13.18 -9.19 -29.67
N SER A 170 -13.40 -7.87 -29.63
CA SER A 170 -12.34 -6.87 -29.82
C SER A 170 -11.38 -6.88 -28.63
N TRP A 171 -10.08 -6.95 -28.91
CA TRP A 171 -9.03 -6.88 -27.91
C TRP A 171 -8.92 -5.47 -27.32
N ASN A 172 -8.77 -5.36 -26.00
CA ASN A 172 -8.61 -4.06 -25.33
C ASN A 172 -7.15 -3.70 -24.99
N GLY A 173 -6.17 -4.45 -25.50
CA GLY A 173 -4.75 -4.20 -25.28
C GLY A 173 -4.16 -4.89 -24.04
N ILE A 174 -4.91 -5.75 -23.36
CA ILE A 174 -4.45 -6.46 -22.16
C ILE A 174 -4.36 -7.97 -22.45
N GLY A 175 -3.27 -8.61 -22.02
CA GLY A 175 -3.16 -10.07 -22.08
C GLY A 175 -1.78 -10.60 -21.73
N ASP A 176 -1.71 -11.90 -21.42
CA ASP A 176 -0.45 -12.61 -21.18
C ASP A 176 -0.08 -13.44 -22.42
N LEU A 177 1.12 -13.19 -22.96
CA LEU A 177 1.70 -13.97 -24.05
C LEU A 177 2.49 -15.16 -23.48
N VAL A 178 3.35 -14.88 -22.50
CA VAL A 178 4.03 -15.87 -21.66
C VAL A 178 3.46 -15.77 -20.25
N SER A 179 3.17 -16.90 -19.61
CA SER A 179 2.68 -16.91 -18.23
C SER A 179 3.15 -18.17 -17.51
N SER A 180 3.70 -18.00 -16.31
CA SER A 180 4.07 -19.08 -15.42
C SER A 180 3.83 -18.68 -13.97
N SER A 181 3.47 -19.65 -13.14
CA SER A 181 3.21 -19.45 -11.71
C SER A 181 3.72 -20.65 -10.94
N THR A 182 4.53 -20.42 -9.92
CA THR A 182 5.17 -21.48 -9.13
C THR A 182 4.92 -21.29 -7.64
N VAL A 183 4.92 -22.36 -6.86
CA VAL A 183 4.85 -22.25 -5.39
C VAL A 183 6.02 -21.40 -4.91
N CYS A 184 5.74 -20.37 -4.10
CA CYS A 184 6.77 -19.50 -3.57
C CYS A 184 7.50 -20.22 -2.41
N HIS A 185 8.76 -20.57 -2.62
CA HIS A 185 9.62 -21.21 -1.61
C HIS A 185 10.57 -20.22 -0.90
N TYR A 186 10.46 -18.93 -1.22
CA TYR A 186 11.28 -17.90 -0.61
C TYR A 186 10.81 -17.58 0.80
N THR A 187 11.77 -17.31 1.69
CA THR A 187 11.52 -17.01 3.09
C THR A 187 12.22 -15.71 3.47
N ASN A 188 11.57 -14.93 4.34
CA ASN A 188 12.16 -13.72 4.86
C ASN A 188 13.29 -14.06 5.84
N MET A 189 14.43 -13.35 5.74
CA MET A 189 15.58 -13.57 6.61
C MET A 189 15.38 -12.90 7.97
N ALA A 190 14.40 -13.36 8.74
CA ALA A 190 14.13 -12.87 10.09
C ALA A 190 15.23 -13.29 11.09
N PRO A 191 15.44 -12.51 12.17
CA PRO A 191 16.26 -12.94 13.30
C PRO A 191 15.63 -14.15 14.00
N SER A 192 16.41 -14.89 14.78
CA SER A 192 15.91 -16.04 15.54
C SER A 192 14.90 -15.64 16.63
N SER A 193 15.00 -14.41 17.13
CA SER A 193 14.10 -13.80 18.10
C SER A 193 14.06 -12.28 17.93
N THR A 194 12.91 -11.67 18.22
CA THR A 194 12.71 -10.21 18.24
C THR A 194 12.62 -9.64 19.67
N GLU A 195 12.81 -10.46 20.72
CA GLU A 195 12.70 -10.01 22.12
C GLU A 195 13.71 -8.90 22.47
N ALA A 196 14.89 -8.94 21.87
CA ALA A 196 15.95 -7.95 22.06
C ALA A 196 15.93 -6.82 21.00
N ALA A 197 14.85 -6.69 20.22
CA ALA A 197 14.74 -5.68 19.19
C ALA A 197 14.82 -4.26 19.77
N LYS A 198 15.70 -3.46 19.19
CA LYS A 198 15.89 -2.06 19.54
C LYS A 198 15.20 -1.18 18.51
N LYS A 199 14.59 -0.09 18.96
CA LYS A 199 13.97 0.89 18.07
C LYS A 199 15.02 1.84 17.50
N TYR A 200 14.94 2.04 16.19
CA TYR A 200 15.82 2.92 15.42
C TYR A 200 14.97 3.86 14.57
N ILE A 201 15.57 4.98 14.19
CA ILE A 201 15.08 5.80 13.08
C ILE A 201 15.84 5.36 11.84
N PHE A 202 15.08 4.93 10.84
CA PHE A 202 15.57 4.67 9.50
C PHE A 202 15.31 5.91 8.64
N SER A 203 16.39 6.56 8.19
CA SER A 203 16.34 7.73 7.31
C SER A 203 16.93 7.39 5.94
N PHE A 204 16.37 7.95 4.86
CA PHE A 204 16.87 7.75 3.51
C PHE A 204 16.44 8.89 2.58
N ASN A 205 17.17 9.07 1.47
CA ASN A 205 16.80 9.97 0.40
C ASN A 205 15.94 9.24 -0.63
N ASN A 206 14.69 9.67 -0.79
CA ASN A 206 13.82 9.13 -1.82
C ASN A 206 14.21 9.70 -3.19
N GLY A 207 14.81 8.88 -4.05
CA GLY A 207 15.28 9.31 -5.38
C GLY A 207 16.26 10.49 -5.37
N GLY A 208 17.00 10.69 -4.27
CA GLY A 208 18.00 11.75 -4.12
C GLY A 208 17.47 13.16 -3.80
N LYS A 209 16.17 13.35 -3.60
CA LYS A 209 15.56 14.69 -3.46
C LYS A 209 15.21 15.10 -2.02
N GLU A 210 14.55 14.20 -1.28
CA GLU A 210 14.00 14.50 0.05
C GLU A 210 14.42 13.43 1.06
N ILE A 211 14.67 13.85 2.31
CA ILE A 211 14.96 12.94 3.42
C ILE A 211 13.63 12.46 4.00
N PHE A 212 13.43 11.15 3.95
CA PHE A 212 12.34 10.44 4.60
C PHE A 212 12.86 9.75 5.86
N GLU A 213 12.06 9.77 6.92
CA GLU A 213 12.38 9.09 8.18
C GLU A 213 11.18 8.25 8.62
N ARG A 214 11.43 7.03 9.09
CA ARG A 214 10.43 6.15 9.70
C ARG A 214 11.02 5.33 10.83
N MET A 215 10.16 4.79 11.67
CA MET A 215 10.57 3.84 12.70
C MET A 215 10.99 2.51 12.08
N SER A 216 12.07 1.95 12.59
CA SER A 216 12.56 0.60 12.28
C SER A 216 12.95 -0.09 13.59
N GLU A 217 12.94 -1.40 13.60
CA GLU A 217 13.49 -2.22 14.66
C GLU A 217 14.76 -2.91 14.17
N VAL A 218 15.72 -3.03 15.07
CA VAL A 218 17.04 -3.60 14.80
C VAL A 218 17.37 -4.67 15.81
N VAL A 219 17.77 -5.85 15.33
CA VAL A 219 18.29 -6.95 16.16
C VAL A 219 19.74 -7.20 15.77
N PHE A 220 20.62 -7.30 16.77
CA PHE A 220 22.00 -7.75 16.60
C PHE A 220 22.09 -9.20 17.10
N GLU A 221 22.49 -10.13 16.25
CA GLU A 221 22.58 -11.55 16.57
C GLU A 221 23.88 -12.13 16.00
N GLY A 222 24.84 -12.45 16.88
CA GLY A 222 26.16 -12.91 16.48
C GLY A 222 26.88 -11.89 15.58
N ASN A 223 27.23 -12.30 14.36
CA ASN A 223 27.86 -11.45 13.35
C ASN A 223 26.84 -10.83 12.39
N TYR A 224 25.55 -10.81 12.74
CA TYR A 224 24.49 -10.30 11.89
C TYR A 224 23.75 -9.15 12.54
N VAL A 225 23.23 -8.28 11.68
CA VAL A 225 22.23 -7.27 12.03
C VAL A 225 21.00 -7.50 11.18
N TYR A 226 19.83 -7.38 11.78
CA TYR A 226 18.55 -7.49 11.12
C TYR A 226 17.82 -6.17 11.30
N VAL A 227 17.26 -5.63 10.22
CA VAL A 227 16.49 -4.38 10.26
C VAL A 227 15.11 -4.61 9.63
N ASN A 228 14.03 -4.08 10.21
CA ASN A 228 12.69 -4.17 9.63
C ASN A 228 12.18 -2.83 9.10
N ASN A 229 10.98 -2.84 8.52
CA ASN A 229 10.30 -1.66 7.98
C ASN A 229 11.18 -0.83 7.00
N ILE A 230 12.04 -1.53 6.25
CA ILE A 230 12.74 -0.94 5.10
C ILE A 230 11.74 -0.56 4.02
N ASP A 231 10.69 -1.35 3.82
CA ASP A 231 9.57 -1.01 2.94
C ASP A 231 8.28 -0.98 3.75
N SER A 232 7.49 0.09 3.60
CA SER A 232 6.23 0.29 4.32
C SER A 232 5.11 -0.60 3.81
N ASP A 233 5.25 -1.17 2.62
CA ASP A 233 4.29 -2.11 2.05
C ASP A 233 4.36 -3.48 2.77
N VAL A 234 5.51 -3.80 3.38
CA VAL A 234 5.79 -5.04 4.10
C VAL A 234 6.57 -4.74 5.39
N PRO A 235 5.98 -3.97 6.34
CA PRO A 235 6.72 -3.33 7.43
C PRO A 235 7.32 -4.33 8.43
N ASN A 236 6.78 -5.55 8.49
CA ASN A 236 7.26 -6.62 9.37
C ASN A 236 8.38 -7.45 8.75
N ALA A 237 8.73 -7.23 7.49
CA ALA A 237 9.80 -7.96 6.82
C ALA A 237 11.17 -7.50 7.34
N TRP A 238 12.06 -8.46 7.56
CA TRP A 238 13.43 -8.23 8.02
C TRP A 238 14.43 -8.32 6.86
N VAL A 239 15.49 -7.53 6.97
CA VAL A 239 16.60 -7.51 6.02
C VAL A 239 17.88 -7.71 6.82
N ARG A 240 18.69 -8.68 6.42
CA ARG A 240 19.91 -9.05 7.13
C ARG A 240 21.14 -8.40 6.50
N GLY A 241 22.00 -7.84 7.35
CA GLY A 241 23.36 -7.45 7.03
C GLY A 241 24.38 -8.24 7.84
N ASP A 242 25.60 -8.37 7.31
CA ASP A 242 26.73 -9.02 7.97
C ASP A 242 27.66 -7.97 8.59
N ILE A 243 28.04 -8.16 9.85
CA ILE A 243 28.92 -7.26 10.60
C ILE A 243 30.37 -7.66 10.33
N ASN A 244 31.12 -6.76 9.67
CA ASN A 244 32.53 -6.93 9.31
C ASN A 244 33.35 -5.78 9.90
N GLY A 245 33.81 -5.92 11.14
CA GLY A 245 34.58 -4.87 11.81
C GLY A 245 33.76 -3.60 12.02
N ASP A 246 34.18 -2.51 11.39
CA ASP A 246 33.53 -1.19 11.39
C ASP A 246 32.51 -1.04 10.24
N LYS A 247 32.12 -2.15 9.59
CA LYS A 247 31.14 -2.17 8.51
C LYS A 247 29.97 -3.10 8.80
N ILE A 248 28.82 -2.75 8.23
CA ILE A 248 27.68 -3.66 8.04
C ILE A 248 27.47 -3.81 6.53
N VAL A 249 27.49 -5.03 6.01
CA VAL A 249 27.36 -5.32 4.59
C VAL A 249 26.03 -6.02 4.33
N PHE A 250 25.14 -5.39 3.57
CA PHE A 250 23.91 -6.02 3.11
C PHE A 250 24.16 -6.66 1.75
N ASN A 251 24.08 -7.98 1.71
CA ASN A 251 24.41 -8.80 0.55
C ASN A 251 23.16 -9.29 -0.17
N ASN A 252 23.25 -9.31 -1.51
CA ASN A 252 22.28 -9.86 -2.44
C ASN A 252 20.86 -9.27 -2.31
N THR A 253 20.02 -9.62 -3.28
CA THR A 253 18.58 -9.37 -3.22
C THR A 253 17.94 -10.27 -2.17
N GLN A 254 17.13 -9.70 -1.26
CA GLN A 254 16.50 -10.43 -0.16
C GLN A 254 14.97 -10.38 -0.24
N PHE A 255 14.33 -11.52 0.00
CA PHE A 255 12.87 -11.64 -0.02
C PHE A 255 12.27 -10.98 1.21
N MET A 256 11.31 -10.09 1.01
CA MET A 256 10.62 -9.41 2.11
C MET A 256 9.28 -10.08 2.44
N GLY A 257 8.49 -10.43 1.44
CA GLY A 257 7.19 -11.06 1.64
C GLY A 257 6.17 -10.66 0.58
N LEU A 258 4.90 -11.03 0.83
CA LEU A 258 3.78 -10.63 -0.01
C LEU A 258 3.22 -9.28 0.45
N PHE A 259 3.16 -8.31 -0.45
CA PHE A 259 2.33 -7.12 -0.27
C PHE A 259 0.90 -7.44 -0.69
N ALA A 260 0.02 -7.60 0.30
CA ALA A 260 -1.34 -8.08 0.09
C ALA A 260 -2.18 -7.14 -0.80
N THR A 261 -2.05 -5.81 -0.63
CA THR A 261 -2.88 -4.83 -1.34
C THR A 261 -2.70 -4.89 -2.86
N LYS A 262 -1.48 -5.13 -3.34
CA LYS A 262 -1.20 -5.30 -4.78
C LYS A 262 -1.07 -6.75 -5.22
N HIS A 263 -1.30 -7.72 -4.32
CA HIS A 263 -1.07 -9.13 -4.57
C HIS A 263 0.30 -9.38 -5.22
N ALA A 264 1.37 -8.83 -4.66
CA ALA A 264 2.69 -8.90 -5.29
C ALA A 264 3.82 -9.09 -4.26
N TYR A 265 4.80 -9.90 -4.61
CA TYR A 265 5.95 -10.21 -3.79
C TYR A 265 6.98 -9.09 -3.84
N LYS A 266 7.42 -8.66 -2.67
CA LYS A 266 8.40 -7.59 -2.47
C LYS A 266 9.77 -8.16 -2.16
N TRP A 267 10.78 -7.52 -2.74
CA TRP A 267 12.19 -7.82 -2.55
C TRP A 267 12.96 -6.53 -2.27
N VAL A 268 14.02 -6.61 -1.46
CA VAL A 268 14.95 -5.50 -1.30
C VAL A 268 16.26 -5.84 -2.01
N MET A 269 16.79 -4.89 -2.76
CA MET A 269 18.04 -5.00 -3.50
C MET A 269 19.01 -3.92 -3.01
N PRO A 270 20.28 -4.25 -2.71
CA PRO A 270 21.34 -3.25 -2.72
C PRO A 270 21.33 -2.50 -4.06
N ALA A 271 21.48 -1.18 -4.05
CA ALA A 271 21.24 -0.38 -5.23
C ALA A 271 22.15 0.84 -5.35
N ASP A 272 22.35 1.25 -6.59
CA ASP A 272 22.89 2.54 -6.99
C ASP A 272 21.88 3.23 -7.90
N VAL A 273 21.50 4.45 -7.54
CA VAL A 273 20.51 5.24 -8.27
C VAL A 273 21.08 6.62 -8.50
N SER A 274 21.22 7.00 -9.77
CA SER A 274 21.82 8.26 -10.18
C SER A 274 20.91 9.00 -11.16
N TYR A 275 20.85 10.33 -11.03
CA TYR A 275 20.12 11.18 -11.95
C TYR A 275 21.05 11.71 -13.05
N ASN A 276 20.71 11.45 -14.30
CA ASN A 276 21.38 12.04 -15.45
C ASN A 276 20.68 13.35 -15.83
N SER A 277 21.26 14.47 -15.43
CA SER A 277 20.68 15.80 -15.68
C SER A 277 20.69 16.22 -17.15
N GLN A 278 21.55 15.62 -18.00
CA GLN A 278 21.61 15.96 -19.42
C GLN A 278 20.47 15.32 -20.20
N GLU A 279 20.12 14.08 -19.85
CA GLU A 279 19.04 13.33 -20.49
C GLU A 279 17.70 13.48 -19.76
N GLY A 280 17.70 14.02 -18.55
CA GLY A 280 16.51 14.12 -17.70
C GLY A 280 16.04 12.77 -17.17
N THR A 281 16.89 11.75 -17.21
CA THR A 281 16.59 10.35 -16.87
C THR A 281 17.18 9.96 -15.51
N THR A 282 16.62 8.94 -14.89
CA THR A 282 17.18 8.33 -13.68
C THR A 282 17.63 6.91 -13.99
N ASP A 283 18.88 6.62 -13.71
CA ASP A 283 19.46 5.29 -13.88
C ASP A 283 19.28 4.49 -12.60
N TYR A 284 18.68 3.31 -12.74
CA TYR A 284 18.43 2.40 -11.64
C TYR A 284 19.26 1.13 -11.83
N LYS A 285 20.07 0.79 -10.82
CA LYS A 285 20.97 -0.35 -10.88
C LYS A 285 20.97 -1.11 -9.56
N SER A 286 20.75 -2.41 -9.61
CA SER A 286 21.02 -3.27 -8.45
C SER A 286 22.51 -3.62 -8.34
N LEU A 287 22.96 -3.74 -7.10
CA LEU A 287 24.32 -4.10 -6.72
C LEU A 287 24.32 -5.48 -6.05
N PRO A 288 25.45 -6.21 -6.08
CA PRO A 288 25.60 -7.45 -5.31
C PRO A 288 25.60 -7.20 -3.80
N SER A 289 26.03 -6.02 -3.36
CA SER A 289 26.08 -5.65 -1.94
C SER A 289 26.13 -4.15 -1.76
N VAL A 290 25.77 -3.67 -0.57
CA VAL A 290 26.01 -2.30 -0.12
C VAL A 290 26.64 -2.32 1.27
N SER A 291 27.64 -1.46 1.49
CA SER A 291 28.39 -1.39 2.75
C SER A 291 28.05 -0.11 3.51
N PHE A 292 27.74 -0.27 4.78
CA PHE A 292 27.45 0.80 5.72
C PHE A 292 28.63 1.00 6.66
N ASN A 293 28.97 2.25 6.93
CA ASN A 293 29.85 2.63 8.03
C ASN A 293 29.13 2.35 9.35
N TYR A 294 29.67 1.45 10.17
CA TYR A 294 29.09 1.06 11.45
C TYR A 294 29.87 1.65 12.62
N ASN A 295 29.22 2.52 13.38
CA ASN A 295 29.74 3.04 14.63
C ASN A 295 29.31 2.12 15.78
N ARG A 296 30.28 1.40 16.36
CA ARG A 296 30.03 0.46 17.46
C ARG A 296 29.68 1.14 18.78
N ASP A 297 30.18 2.34 19.03
CA ASP A 297 30.00 3.06 20.30
C ASP A 297 28.54 3.46 20.52
N ASN A 298 27.88 3.90 19.45
CA ASN A 298 26.46 4.29 19.49
C ASN A 298 25.56 3.37 18.67
N GLN A 299 26.10 2.29 18.12
CA GLN A 299 25.39 1.29 17.31
C GLN A 299 24.67 1.85 16.07
N SER A 300 25.00 3.05 15.61
CA SER A 300 24.45 3.64 14.37
C SER A 300 25.21 3.16 13.14
N PHE A 301 24.54 3.14 11.99
CA PHE A 301 25.18 2.80 10.73
C PHE A 301 24.59 3.56 9.55
N THR A 302 25.46 3.99 8.63
CA THR A 302 25.09 4.85 7.49
C THR A 302 25.77 4.40 6.20
N CYS A 303 25.08 4.51 5.08
CA CYS A 303 25.67 4.37 3.75
C CYS A 303 25.61 5.74 3.05
N PRO A 304 26.74 6.37 2.71
CA PRO A 304 26.74 7.74 2.19
C PRO A 304 26.50 7.86 0.67
N GLU A 305 26.74 6.78 -0.09
CA GLU A 305 26.80 6.82 -1.55
C GLU A 305 25.69 5.98 -2.20
N HIS A 306 25.46 4.78 -1.69
CA HIS A 306 24.52 3.81 -2.28
C HIS A 306 23.26 3.68 -1.41
N GLY A 307 22.45 2.67 -1.67
CA GLY A 307 21.27 2.41 -0.86
C GLY A 307 20.56 1.12 -1.20
N PHE A 308 19.23 1.16 -1.11
CA PHE A 308 18.36 0.05 -1.42
C PHE A 308 17.30 0.43 -2.46
N MET A 309 16.81 -0.57 -3.19
CA MET A 309 15.55 -0.51 -3.92
C MET A 309 14.63 -1.61 -3.38
N ALA A 310 13.41 -1.24 -2.96
CA ALA A 310 12.37 -2.21 -2.62
C ALA A 310 11.43 -2.36 -3.82
N ASN A 311 11.42 -3.55 -4.39
CA ASN A 311 10.97 -3.83 -5.75
C ASN A 311 9.89 -4.93 -5.78
N TYR A 312 9.06 -4.93 -6.83
CA TYR A 312 8.14 -6.02 -7.12
C TYR A 312 8.86 -7.11 -7.92
N GLY A 313 8.90 -8.32 -7.37
CA GLY A 313 9.73 -9.39 -7.90
C GLY A 313 11.24 -9.09 -7.81
N TYR A 314 12.05 -9.99 -8.35
CA TYR A 314 13.51 -9.91 -8.28
C TYR A 314 14.23 -10.00 -9.64
N ARG A 315 13.50 -10.36 -10.71
CA ARG A 315 14.10 -10.55 -12.04
C ARG A 315 14.22 -9.25 -12.83
N LEU A 316 13.39 -8.26 -12.51
CA LEU A 316 13.24 -7.00 -13.23
C LEU A 316 13.12 -5.86 -12.23
N ILE A 317 13.62 -4.68 -12.57
CA ILE A 317 13.34 -3.47 -11.81
C ILE A 317 11.96 -2.94 -12.25
N ASP A 318 10.99 -2.97 -11.35
CA ASP A 318 9.64 -2.43 -11.56
C ASP A 318 9.65 -0.91 -11.36
N MET A 319 8.88 -0.20 -12.19
CA MET A 319 8.83 1.26 -12.19
C MET A 319 8.19 1.86 -10.93
N GLU A 320 7.42 1.06 -10.18
CA GLU A 320 6.76 1.47 -8.93
C GLU A 320 7.57 1.10 -7.67
N MET A 321 8.86 0.77 -7.81
CA MET A 321 9.74 0.48 -6.69
C MET A 321 9.93 1.68 -5.75
N GLN A 322 10.27 1.40 -4.49
CA GLN A 322 10.74 2.42 -3.56
C GLN A 322 12.27 2.52 -3.61
N VAL A 323 12.79 3.73 -3.78
CA VAL A 323 14.23 4.01 -3.76
C VAL A 323 14.62 4.61 -2.41
N MET A 324 15.65 4.04 -1.78
CA MET A 324 16.18 4.48 -0.49
C MET A 324 17.67 4.71 -0.58
N MET A 325 18.07 5.85 -1.13
CA MET A 325 19.48 6.23 -1.25
C MET A 325 20.00 6.85 0.04
N LYS A 326 21.30 6.75 0.26
CA LYS A 326 21.97 7.26 1.45
C LYS A 326 21.33 6.84 2.79
N PRO A 327 20.95 5.56 2.96
CA PRO A 327 20.24 5.10 4.13
C PRO A 327 21.08 5.24 5.41
N ALA A 328 20.42 5.54 6.51
CA ALA A 328 21.02 5.61 7.83
C ALA A 328 20.08 5.08 8.90
N PHE A 329 20.65 4.37 9.87
CA PHE A 329 19.98 3.80 11.01
C PHE A 329 20.64 4.35 12.27
N ARG A 330 19.86 5.02 13.11
CA ARG A 330 20.31 5.54 14.41
C ARG A 330 19.40 5.07 15.53
N PRO A 331 19.94 4.66 16.69
CA PRO A 331 19.10 4.28 17.81
C PRO A 331 18.14 5.40 18.18
N TRP A 332 16.94 5.02 18.57
CA TRP A 332 15.91 5.94 19.00
C TRP A 332 15.63 5.76 20.48
N THR A 333 15.45 6.88 21.16
CA THR A 333 14.97 6.93 22.53
C THR A 333 13.80 7.88 22.56
N GLU A 334 12.66 7.39 23.04
CA GLU A 334 11.45 8.19 23.12
C GLU A 334 11.62 9.34 24.11
N LYS A 335 11.36 10.54 23.63
CA LYS A 335 11.06 11.69 24.50
C LYS A 335 9.67 12.15 24.16
N VAL A 336 8.69 11.70 24.93
CA VAL A 336 7.27 12.03 24.73
C VAL A 336 7.09 13.56 24.73
N GLY A 337 6.27 14.05 23.82
CA GLY A 337 6.00 15.47 23.68
C GLY A 337 4.87 15.72 22.69
N LYS A 338 4.24 16.90 22.81
CA LYS A 338 3.17 17.33 21.91
C LYS A 338 3.70 17.42 20.47
N PRO A 339 2.97 16.94 19.45
CA PRO A 339 3.31 17.26 18.06
C PRO A 339 3.41 18.78 17.85
N LYS A 340 4.15 19.21 16.81
CA LYS A 340 4.09 20.61 16.39
C LYS A 340 2.77 20.87 15.66
N ASN A 341 2.30 22.11 15.70
CA ASN A 341 1.11 22.49 14.93
C ASN A 341 1.34 22.16 13.45
N PRO A 342 0.36 21.55 12.76
CA PRO A 342 0.45 21.32 11.33
C PRO A 342 0.61 22.63 10.56
N VAL A 343 1.28 22.59 9.41
CA VAL A 343 1.41 23.73 8.50
C VAL A 343 0.64 23.42 7.23
N ILE A 344 -0.43 24.16 6.96
CA ILE A 344 -1.20 23.97 5.74
C ILE A 344 -0.39 24.48 4.55
N SER A 345 -0.22 23.63 3.55
CA SER A 345 0.59 23.92 2.37
C SER A 345 -0.27 24.41 1.22
N VAL A 346 -1.32 23.67 0.87
CA VAL A 346 -2.22 24.04 -0.22
C VAL A 346 -3.61 23.44 -0.02
N LEU A 347 -4.65 24.18 -0.39
CA LEU A 347 -5.98 23.66 -0.65
C LEU A 347 -6.22 23.79 -2.16
N GLN A 348 -6.24 22.65 -2.85
CA GLN A 348 -6.41 22.59 -4.29
C GLN A 348 -7.85 22.23 -4.63
N GLU A 349 -8.52 23.06 -5.42
CA GLU A 349 -9.82 22.75 -6.01
C GLU A 349 -9.61 21.77 -7.18
N ILE A 350 -10.36 20.66 -7.20
CA ILE A 350 -10.23 19.61 -8.23
C ILE A 350 -11.40 19.69 -9.21
N ASP A 351 -12.61 19.41 -8.73
CA ASP A 351 -13.86 19.54 -9.49
C ASP A 351 -15.07 19.55 -8.55
N GLY A 352 -16.05 20.39 -8.87
CA GLY A 352 -17.24 20.60 -8.03
C GLY A 352 -16.88 20.96 -6.58
N ASP A 353 -17.36 20.17 -5.63
CA ASP A 353 -17.04 20.31 -4.20
C ASP A 353 -15.78 19.53 -3.79
N THR A 354 -15.10 18.85 -4.72
CA THR A 354 -13.92 18.01 -4.44
C THR A 354 -12.66 18.86 -4.29
N LYS A 355 -11.98 18.70 -3.16
CA LYS A 355 -10.75 19.40 -2.83
C LYS A 355 -9.64 18.45 -2.43
N ARG A 356 -8.40 18.77 -2.76
CA ARG A 356 -7.20 18.12 -2.21
C ARG A 356 -6.57 19.03 -1.16
N PHE A 357 -6.65 18.62 0.10
CA PHE A 357 -6.13 19.37 1.25
C PHE A 357 -4.74 18.85 1.65
N VAL A 358 -3.73 19.69 1.49
CA VAL A 358 -2.32 19.35 1.71
C VAL A 358 -1.77 20.11 2.89
N PHE A 359 -1.13 19.40 3.81
CA PHE A 359 -0.50 19.98 4.99
C PHE A 359 0.78 19.21 5.33
N VAL A 360 1.64 19.86 6.11
CA VAL A 360 2.86 19.28 6.66
C VAL A 360 2.65 19.03 8.14
N LEU A 361 2.88 17.80 8.58
CA LEU A 361 2.95 17.43 9.98
C LEU A 361 4.38 16.95 10.29
N ASP A 362 5.09 17.73 11.10
CA ASP A 362 6.46 17.41 11.51
C ASP A 362 6.48 16.09 12.31
N ARG A 363 7.45 15.23 11.97
CA ARG A 363 7.70 13.95 12.66
C ARG A 363 8.39 14.14 14.01
N TYR A 364 8.89 15.34 14.27
CA TYR A 364 9.46 15.74 15.54
C TYR A 364 8.46 16.52 16.38
N ASN A 365 8.38 16.19 17.66
CA ASN A 365 7.57 16.94 18.61
C ASN A 365 8.18 18.31 18.95
N VAL A 366 7.47 19.07 19.80
CA VAL A 366 7.92 20.40 20.28
C VAL A 366 9.26 20.40 21.01
N ASN A 367 9.74 19.23 21.47
CA ASN A 367 11.04 19.06 22.12
C ASN A 367 12.15 18.66 21.14
N GLY A 368 11.86 18.59 19.83
CA GLY A 368 12.83 18.16 18.82
C GLY A 368 13.15 16.67 18.87
N SER A 369 12.27 15.83 19.42
CA SER A 369 12.41 14.36 19.40
C SER A 369 11.52 13.77 18.33
N PHE A 370 12.08 12.86 17.52
CA PHE A 370 11.29 12.05 16.58
C PHE A 370 10.23 11.27 17.36
N MET A 371 8.99 11.33 16.89
CA MET A 371 7.84 10.76 17.59
C MET A 371 7.68 9.26 17.25
N ASN A 372 7.17 8.49 18.21
CA ASN A 372 6.68 7.16 17.94
C ASN A 372 5.43 7.24 17.07
N THR A 373 5.57 7.02 15.77
CA THR A 373 4.49 7.26 14.80
C THR A 373 3.28 6.35 15.01
N LYS A 374 3.44 5.19 15.68
CA LYS A 374 2.31 4.32 16.10
C LYS A 374 1.34 5.02 17.06
N ASN A 375 1.81 6.05 17.77
CA ASN A 375 1.05 6.80 18.76
C ASN A 375 0.67 8.19 18.26
N VAL A 376 0.92 8.53 16.99
CA VAL A 376 0.63 9.87 16.44
C VAL A 376 -0.46 9.79 15.40
N TYR A 377 -1.42 10.68 15.52
CA TYR A 377 -2.61 10.73 14.67
C TYR A 377 -2.93 12.19 14.31
N TYR A 378 -3.79 12.37 13.32
CA TYR A 378 -4.43 13.65 13.03
C TYR A 378 -5.93 13.49 12.79
N ASN A 379 -6.65 14.59 13.01
CA ASN A 379 -8.07 14.73 12.70
C ASN A 379 -8.23 15.85 11.67
N ILE A 380 -9.19 15.67 10.77
CA ILE A 380 -9.65 16.72 9.85
C ILE A 380 -10.95 17.32 10.40
N TYR A 381 -11.11 18.62 10.20
CA TYR A 381 -12.29 19.39 10.61
C TYR A 381 -12.89 20.06 9.37
N LEU A 382 -14.20 19.92 9.18
CA LEU A 382 -14.97 20.66 8.17
C LEU A 382 -15.90 21.61 8.92
N ASP A 383 -15.77 22.92 8.69
CA ASP A 383 -16.58 23.97 9.33
C ASP A 383 -16.71 23.79 10.86
N ASP A 384 -15.56 23.63 11.53
CA ASP A 384 -15.42 23.47 12.99
C ASP A 384 -15.93 22.16 13.58
N LYS A 385 -16.37 21.23 12.74
CA LYS A 385 -16.78 19.90 13.17
C LYS A 385 -15.72 18.89 12.79
N LYS A 386 -15.31 18.08 13.76
CA LYS A 386 -14.43 16.94 13.51
C LYS A 386 -15.10 16.01 12.50
N TYR A 387 -14.37 15.68 11.44
CA TYR A 387 -14.86 14.87 10.34
C TYR A 387 -14.49 13.40 10.53
N THR A 388 -15.42 12.51 10.14
CA THR A 388 -15.23 11.06 10.15
C THR A 388 -15.31 10.58 8.71
N PHE A 389 -14.24 9.96 8.24
CA PHE A 389 -14.17 9.36 6.92
C PHE A 389 -14.85 8.00 6.95
N THR A 390 -15.87 7.79 6.11
CA THR A 390 -16.66 6.56 6.10
C THR A 390 -16.44 5.75 4.82
N PRO A 391 -16.56 4.41 4.86
CA PRO A 391 -16.49 3.57 3.67
C PRO A 391 -17.53 3.92 2.58
N SER A 392 -18.64 4.56 2.94
CA SER A 392 -19.66 4.97 1.95
C SER A 392 -19.19 6.08 1.02
N ILE A 393 -18.29 6.95 1.48
CA ILE A 393 -17.70 8.04 0.69
C ILE A 393 -16.31 7.65 0.20
N TYR A 394 -15.56 6.93 1.03
CA TYR A 394 -14.20 6.46 0.78
C TYR A 394 -14.20 4.92 0.72
N PRO A 395 -14.60 4.31 -0.42
CA PRO A 395 -14.88 2.86 -0.52
C PRO A 395 -13.71 1.94 -0.21
N TRP A 396 -12.48 2.48 -0.14
CA TRP A 396 -11.27 1.72 0.21
C TRP A 396 -10.89 1.79 1.69
N LEU A 397 -11.71 2.43 2.51
CA LEU A 397 -11.63 2.29 3.96
C LEU A 397 -12.38 1.04 4.40
N ASN A 398 -11.76 0.28 5.31
CA ASN A 398 -12.39 -0.93 5.88
C ASN A 398 -13.34 -0.61 7.05
N ALA A 399 -13.27 0.61 7.59
CA ALA A 399 -14.08 1.08 8.70
C ALA A 399 -14.08 2.61 8.74
N ASP A 400 -15.01 3.18 9.50
CA ASP A 400 -15.01 4.61 9.81
C ASP A 400 -13.69 5.03 10.48
N MET A 401 -13.14 6.15 10.04
CA MET A 401 -11.85 6.65 10.52
C MET A 401 -11.96 8.13 10.85
N THR A 402 -11.79 8.47 12.13
CA THR A 402 -11.72 9.85 12.61
C THR A 402 -10.28 10.22 13.00
N ASP A 403 -9.66 9.36 13.83
CA ASP A 403 -8.28 9.46 14.27
C ASP A 403 -7.39 8.78 13.23
N ILE A 404 -6.85 9.56 12.29
CA ILE A 404 -6.07 9.04 11.17
C ILE A 404 -4.62 8.86 11.61
N PRO A 405 -4.04 7.64 11.57
CA PRO A 405 -2.64 7.43 11.89
C PRO A 405 -1.73 8.29 11.01
N ILE A 406 -0.67 8.86 11.58
CA ILE A 406 0.22 9.75 10.82
C ILE A 406 0.85 9.07 9.59
N ASP A 407 1.07 7.75 9.65
CA ASP A 407 1.63 6.93 8.56
C ASP A 407 0.58 6.34 7.62
N PHE A 408 -0.70 6.66 7.81
CA PHE A 408 -1.76 6.15 6.94
C PHE A 408 -1.66 6.76 5.53
N ALA A 409 -1.74 5.90 4.54
CA ALA A 409 -1.94 6.26 3.14
C ALA A 409 -2.68 5.10 2.47
N ASP A 410 -3.70 5.39 1.67
CA ASP A 410 -4.27 4.37 0.82
C ASP A 410 -3.42 4.21 -0.44
N LYS A 411 -3.42 3.00 -1.01
CA LYS A 411 -2.53 2.62 -2.11
C LYS A 411 -3.28 2.35 -3.41
N THR A 412 -4.58 2.68 -3.43
CA THR A 412 -5.49 2.33 -4.52
C THR A 412 -6.04 3.56 -5.21
N ARG A 413 -6.64 4.49 -4.45
CA ARG A 413 -7.27 5.71 -4.98
C ARG A 413 -6.49 6.98 -4.64
N TYR A 414 -5.56 6.91 -3.69
CA TYR A 414 -4.77 8.03 -3.21
C TYR A 414 -5.67 9.15 -2.64
N ASP A 415 -6.75 8.77 -1.97
CA ASP A 415 -7.59 9.65 -1.14
C ASP A 415 -6.81 10.17 0.08
N PHE A 416 -5.87 9.36 0.59
CA PHE A 416 -4.94 9.69 1.66
C PHE A 416 -3.51 9.42 1.19
N GLU A 417 -2.72 10.48 1.10
CA GLU A 417 -1.33 10.41 0.70
C GLU A 417 -0.40 10.75 1.87
N ASN A 418 0.71 10.03 1.97
CA ASN A 418 1.78 10.31 2.90
C ASN A 418 3.12 10.32 2.17
N HIS A 419 3.80 11.46 2.24
CA HIS A 419 5.14 11.66 1.73
C HIS A 419 6.02 12.30 2.80
N GLY A 420 6.51 11.48 3.73
CA GLY A 420 7.43 11.93 4.78
C GLY A 420 6.68 12.79 5.79
N ASN A 421 6.93 14.10 5.78
CA ASN A 421 6.19 15.05 6.61
C ASN A 421 4.94 15.59 5.92
N ALA A 422 4.83 15.44 4.60
CA ALA A 422 3.70 15.96 3.82
C ALA A 422 2.56 14.94 3.78
N HIS A 423 1.35 15.45 3.90
CA HIS A 423 0.10 14.71 3.85
C HIS A 423 -0.84 15.38 2.87
N ALA A 424 -1.60 14.59 2.13
CA ALA A 424 -2.73 15.08 1.35
C ALA A 424 -3.97 14.23 1.62
N VAL A 425 -5.11 14.88 1.73
CA VAL A 425 -6.40 14.24 1.95
C VAL A 425 -7.41 14.79 0.94
N MET A 426 -8.06 13.89 0.21
CA MET A 426 -9.17 14.23 -0.67
C MET A 426 -10.43 14.46 0.18
N ILE A 427 -11.11 15.57 -0.07
CA ILE A 427 -12.35 15.97 0.60
C ILE A 427 -13.43 16.08 -0.47
N TYR A 428 -14.45 15.23 -0.36
CA TYR A 428 -15.59 15.18 -1.30
C TYR A 428 -16.82 15.96 -0.82
N GLU A 429 -16.76 16.49 0.40
CA GLU A 429 -17.85 17.24 1.01
C GLU A 429 -17.60 18.74 0.94
N LYS A 430 -18.68 19.48 0.70
CA LYS A 430 -18.64 20.94 0.73
C LYS A 430 -18.33 21.44 2.14
N ALA A 431 -17.24 22.20 2.27
CA ALA A 431 -16.85 22.89 3.49
C ALA A 431 -16.41 24.32 3.19
N GLY A 432 -16.81 25.27 4.03
CA GLY A 432 -16.37 26.66 4.00
C GLY A 432 -14.93 26.83 4.45
N ARG A 433 -14.51 26.05 5.45
CA ARG A 433 -13.11 25.94 5.89
C ARG A 433 -12.75 24.52 6.33
N ILE A 434 -11.49 24.18 6.17
CA ILE A 434 -10.91 22.88 6.48
C ILE A 434 -9.78 23.09 7.50
N GLY A 435 -9.84 22.35 8.60
CA GLY A 435 -8.85 22.40 9.67
C GLY A 435 -8.19 21.05 9.94
N VAL A 436 -7.03 21.08 10.56
CA VAL A 436 -6.28 19.88 10.98
C VAL A 436 -5.78 20.04 12.42
N GLN A 437 -5.86 18.96 13.18
CA GLN A 437 -5.30 18.84 14.52
C GLN A 437 -4.51 17.55 14.61
N ALA A 438 -3.27 17.61 15.08
CA ALA A 438 -2.46 16.44 15.36
C ALA A 438 -2.45 16.14 16.86
N PHE A 439 -2.22 14.89 17.22
CA PHE A 439 -2.04 14.51 18.61
C PHE A 439 -1.18 13.26 18.76
N TYR A 440 -0.51 13.17 19.91
CA TYR A 440 0.09 11.94 20.42
C TYR A 440 -0.88 11.29 21.41
N GLN A 441 -1.05 9.96 21.33
CA GLN A 441 -1.90 9.16 22.21
C GLN A 441 -1.17 7.89 22.65
N ASP A 442 -1.00 7.72 23.96
CA ASP A 442 -0.47 6.50 24.57
C ASP A 442 -1.23 6.19 25.87
N GLY A 443 -2.05 5.14 25.84
CA GLY A 443 -3.02 4.87 26.90
C GLY A 443 -3.92 6.08 27.14
N ASN A 444 -3.88 6.66 28.35
CA ASN A 444 -4.64 7.85 28.72
C ASN A 444 -3.90 9.17 28.47
N ASN A 445 -2.62 9.12 28.07
CA ASN A 445 -1.83 10.31 27.81
C ASN A 445 -2.12 10.83 26.40
N ARG A 446 -2.79 11.98 26.30
CA ARG A 446 -3.11 12.65 25.03
C ARG A 446 -2.50 14.04 25.00
N LEU A 447 -1.63 14.29 24.02
CA LEU A 447 -0.99 15.59 23.82
C LEU A 447 -1.41 16.13 22.46
N VAL A 448 -2.15 17.24 22.44
CA VAL A 448 -2.90 17.70 21.27
C VAL A 448 -2.41 19.07 20.81
N THR A 449 -2.28 19.28 19.51
CA THR A 449 -1.98 20.58 18.91
C THR A 449 -3.16 21.54 18.97
N ASP A 450 -2.93 22.80 18.60
CA ASP A 450 -4.04 23.65 18.18
C ASP A 450 -4.68 23.09 16.91
N ILE A 451 -5.92 23.49 16.61
CA ILE A 451 -6.53 23.24 15.30
C ILE A 451 -6.08 24.36 14.36
N VAL A 452 -5.44 24.01 13.26
CA VAL A 452 -4.98 24.96 12.24
C VAL A 452 -5.90 24.88 11.03
N TYR A 453 -6.45 26.01 10.59
CA TYR A 453 -7.39 26.11 9.47
C TYR A 453 -6.75 26.73 8.23
N ASN A 454 -7.27 26.37 7.05
CA ASN A 454 -6.76 26.82 5.75
C ASN A 454 -6.91 28.33 5.52
N ASP A 455 -7.76 29.00 6.30
CA ASP A 455 -7.93 30.46 6.30
C ASP A 455 -6.88 31.19 7.19
N GLY A 456 -5.96 30.45 7.80
CA GLY A 456 -4.94 30.96 8.72
C GLY A 456 -5.39 31.05 10.18
N THR A 457 -6.64 30.73 10.48
CA THR A 457 -7.14 30.69 11.86
C THR A 457 -6.48 29.56 12.64
N VAL A 458 -6.07 29.85 13.87
CA VAL A 458 -5.59 28.85 14.83
C VAL A 458 -6.50 28.88 16.04
N VAL A 459 -7.16 27.76 16.32
CA VAL A 459 -8.02 27.60 17.48
C VAL A 459 -7.30 26.75 18.50
N SER A 460 -6.87 27.38 19.59
CA SER A 460 -6.28 26.65 20.70
C SER A 460 -7.32 25.74 21.35
N ASN A 461 -6.97 24.48 21.46
CA ASN A 461 -7.80 23.53 22.18
C ASN A 461 -7.64 23.80 23.68
N ILE A 462 -8.73 24.16 24.37
CA ILE A 462 -8.72 24.38 25.83
C ILE A 462 -8.48 23.07 26.61
N ASN A 463 -8.49 21.91 25.95
CA ASN A 463 -8.33 20.62 26.62
C ASN A 463 -6.92 20.05 26.50
N GLY A 464 -6.00 20.62 27.29
CA GLY A 464 -4.75 19.97 27.74
C GLY A 464 -4.91 19.27 29.09
N VAL A 465 -6.12 18.79 29.42
CA VAL A 465 -6.45 18.22 30.73
C VAL A 465 -7.12 16.87 30.52
N SER A 466 -6.51 15.81 31.02
CA SER A 466 -7.16 14.51 31.16
C SER A 466 -8.49 14.68 31.90
N GLU A 467 -9.62 14.30 31.31
CA GLU A 467 -10.94 14.32 31.97
C GLU A 467 -11.08 13.22 33.04
N VAL A 468 -10.04 12.97 33.83
CA VAL A 468 -10.10 12.06 34.97
C VAL A 468 -10.61 12.85 36.17
N ALA A 469 -11.85 12.58 36.58
CA ALA A 469 -12.39 13.06 37.84
C ALA A 469 -11.73 12.30 39.01
N ILE A 470 -11.18 13.00 39.99
CA ILE A 470 -10.46 12.40 41.14
C ILE A 470 -11.26 12.43 42.45
N GLY A 471 -12.53 12.81 42.41
CA GLY A 471 -13.35 12.95 43.62
C GLY A 471 -14.85 12.73 43.44
N LYS A 472 -15.55 12.49 44.56
CA LYS A 472 -17.02 12.42 44.58
C LYS A 472 -17.63 13.79 44.24
N PRO A 473 -18.73 13.83 43.47
CA PRO A 473 -19.39 15.10 43.14
C PRO A 473 -19.93 15.80 44.37
N VAL A 474 -19.83 17.13 44.38
CA VAL A 474 -20.46 18.02 45.37
C VAL A 474 -21.66 18.70 44.71
N TYR A 475 -22.80 18.68 45.39
CA TYR A 475 -24.00 19.38 44.94
C TYR A 475 -24.22 20.64 45.75
N THR A 476 -24.58 21.73 45.08
CA THR A 476 -24.99 23.00 45.70
C THR A 476 -26.32 23.46 45.12
N ASP A 477 -27.16 24.06 45.95
CA ASP A 477 -28.35 24.76 45.47
C ASP A 477 -27.96 26.08 44.75
N LEU A 478 -28.94 26.77 44.16
CA LEU A 478 -28.70 28.03 43.43
C LEU A 478 -28.26 29.20 44.33
N SER A 479 -28.35 29.04 45.67
CA SER A 479 -27.82 29.99 46.65
C SER A 479 -26.40 29.66 47.12
N GLY A 480 -25.79 28.59 46.56
CA GLY A 480 -24.43 28.17 46.89
C GLY A 480 -24.32 27.30 48.15
N ARG A 481 -25.43 26.86 48.75
CA ARG A 481 -25.41 25.97 49.93
C ARG A 481 -25.20 24.53 49.50
N ARG A 482 -24.30 23.81 50.20
CA ARG A 482 -23.98 22.41 49.90
C ARG A 482 -25.15 21.48 50.29
N VAL A 483 -25.48 20.57 49.39
CA VAL A 483 -26.58 19.60 49.53
C VAL A 483 -25.99 18.19 49.49
N ALA A 484 -26.18 17.43 50.57
CA ALA A 484 -25.61 16.08 50.70
C ALA A 484 -26.41 15.04 49.89
N ASN A 485 -27.74 15.15 49.86
CA ASN A 485 -28.65 14.21 49.19
C ASN A 485 -29.67 15.00 48.36
N PRO A 486 -29.36 15.35 47.10
CA PRO A 486 -30.30 16.08 46.25
C PRO A 486 -31.47 15.15 45.88
N SER A 487 -32.71 15.57 46.15
CA SER A 487 -33.92 14.73 46.03
C SER A 487 -34.86 15.14 44.90
N LYS A 488 -35.12 16.43 44.72
CA LYS A 488 -35.86 16.99 43.58
C LYS A 488 -35.46 18.45 43.34
N GLY A 489 -35.35 18.87 42.08
CA GLY A 489 -35.06 20.26 41.70
C GLY A 489 -33.70 20.49 41.03
N VAL A 490 -33.34 21.77 40.85
CA VAL A 490 -32.13 22.20 40.14
C VAL A 490 -30.97 22.38 41.10
N TYR A 491 -29.84 21.74 40.79
CA TYR A 491 -28.59 21.85 41.55
C TYR A 491 -27.41 22.14 40.62
N ILE A 492 -26.31 22.60 41.19
CA ILE A 492 -25.01 22.66 40.52
C ILE A 492 -24.17 21.47 41.03
N LYS A 493 -23.82 20.55 40.14
CA LYS A 493 -22.91 19.43 40.40
C LYS A 493 -21.50 19.86 40.06
N SER A 494 -20.62 19.91 41.05
CA SER A 494 -19.21 20.27 40.91
C SER A 494 -18.32 19.06 41.14
N VAL A 495 -17.31 18.85 40.29
CA VAL A 495 -16.35 17.75 40.40
C VAL A 495 -14.93 18.32 40.29
N ARG A 496 -14.03 17.87 41.16
CA ARG A 496 -12.61 18.21 41.09
C ARG A 496 -11.92 17.26 40.10
N MET A 497 -11.24 17.87 39.15
CA MET A 497 -10.54 17.21 38.05
C MET A 497 -9.08 16.90 38.46
N ALA A 498 -8.43 15.97 37.76
CA ALA A 498 -7.07 15.53 38.05
C ALA A 498 -6.01 16.64 38.00
N ASP A 499 -6.29 17.70 37.25
CA ASP A 499 -5.46 18.92 37.13
C ASP A 499 -5.70 19.95 38.25
N GLY A 500 -6.59 19.64 39.20
CA GLY A 500 -6.95 20.54 40.31
C GLY A 500 -8.08 21.52 40.02
N ASN A 501 -8.56 21.62 38.76
CA ASN A 501 -9.69 22.49 38.39
C ASN A 501 -11.03 21.91 38.87
N ILE A 502 -12.05 22.77 38.98
CA ILE A 502 -13.42 22.37 39.34
C ILE A 502 -14.33 22.55 38.11
N LYS A 503 -14.93 21.45 37.64
CA LYS A 503 -15.95 21.47 36.59
C LYS A 503 -17.34 21.45 37.23
N SER A 504 -18.17 22.43 36.89
CA SER A 504 -19.52 22.59 37.44
C SER A 504 -20.58 22.54 36.35
N VAL A 505 -21.62 21.74 36.55
CA VAL A 505 -22.73 21.59 35.62
C VAL A 505 -24.07 21.73 36.34
N LYS A 506 -25.04 22.38 35.69
CA LYS A 506 -26.42 22.41 36.17
C LYS A 506 -27.05 21.04 35.96
N VAL A 507 -27.66 20.49 37.00
CA VAL A 507 -28.36 19.20 36.97
C VAL A 507 -29.78 19.37 37.48
N LEU A 508 -30.72 18.70 36.84
CA LEU A 508 -32.09 18.57 37.31
C LEU A 508 -32.25 17.17 37.91
N VAL A 509 -32.62 17.10 39.18
CA VAL A 509 -33.00 15.84 39.83
C VAL A 509 -34.53 15.70 39.70
N PRO A 510 -35.04 14.70 38.95
CA PRO A 510 -36.46 14.55 38.61
C PRO A 510 -37.40 14.43 39.81
#